data_AF-A0A8X6YL68-F1
#
_entry.id   AF-A0A8X6YL68-F1
#
_cell.length_a   1.000
_cell.length_b   1.000
_cell.length_c   1.000
_cell.angle_alpha   90.00
_cell.angle_beta   90.00
_cell.angle_gamma   90.00
#
_symmetry.space_group_name_H-M   'P 1'
#
loop_
_entity.id
_entity.type
_entity.pdbx_description
1 polymer ?
#
loop_
_entity_poly.entity_id
_entity_poly.type
_entity_poly.pdbx_seq_one_letter_code
_entity_poly.pdbx_strand_id
1 'polypeptide(L)'
;MGALLSARLSSNILKALKLDIPCFLWTDSKITYFWVRGQPERFKPFIKNRIQEIQKLTSPSNWHHCPGIQNPADIVSRGVRISRLLNDTFW
;
A
#
# COMPACT_ATOMS: atom_id res chain seq x y z
N MET A 1 8.06 1.26 -4.35
CA MET A 1 8.04 2.63 -3.77
C MET A 1 6.68 2.95 -3.15
N GLY A 2 5.56 2.64 -3.82
CA GLY A 2 4.21 2.93 -3.34
C GLY A 2 3.88 2.41 -1.93
N ALA A 3 4.22 1.15 -1.61
CA ALA A 3 3.90 0.57 -0.30
C ALA A 3 4.48 1.34 0.90
N LEU A 4 5.72 1.81 0.81
CA LEU A 4 6.32 2.59 1.90
C LEU A 4 5.62 3.94 2.09
N LEU A 5 5.23 4.59 0.99
CA LEU A 5 4.47 5.83 1.04
C LEU A 5 3.10 5.60 1.69
N SER A 6 2.40 4.53 1.31
CA SER A 6 1.11 4.19 1.92
C SER A 6 1.23 3.94 3.43
N ALA A 7 2.29 3.25 3.88
CA ALA A 7 2.53 3.02 5.31
C ALA A 7 2.79 4.30 6.11
N ARG A 8 3.58 5.22 5.53
CA ARG A 8 3.85 6.53 6.14
C ARG A 8 2.59 7.38 6.18
N LEU A 9 1.85 7.42 5.08
CA LEU A 9 0.61 8.19 4.95
C LEU A 9 -0.45 7.70 5.94
N SER A 10 -0.69 6.39 6.02
CA SER A 10 -1.67 5.84 6.95
C SER A 10 -1.31 6.12 8.40
N SER A 11 -0.05 5.88 8.79
CA SER A 11 0.45 6.23 10.14
C SER A 11 0.25 7.72 10.44
N ASN A 12 0.56 8.61 9.50
CA ASN A 12 0.42 10.05 9.71
C ASN A 12 -1.04 10.48 9.83
N ILE A 13 -1.93 9.99 8.98
CA ILE A 13 -3.37 10.30 9.03
C ILE A 13 -3.98 9.80 10.34
N LEU A 14 -3.74 8.55 10.71
CA LEU A 14 -4.28 7.97 11.95
C LEU A 14 -3.81 8.74 13.18
N LYS A 15 -2.53 9.13 13.23
CA LYS A 15 -1.98 9.96 14.31
C LYS A 15 -2.56 11.37 14.33
N ALA A 16 -2.62 12.04 13.17
CA ALA A 16 -3.12 13.40 13.07
C ALA A 16 -4.61 13.51 13.46
N LEU A 17 -5.40 12.53 13.05
CA LEU A 17 -6.83 12.46 13.34
C LEU A 17 -7.14 11.78 14.68
N LYS A 18 -6.12 11.27 15.40
CA LYS A 18 -6.26 10.51 16.66
C LYS A 18 -7.26 9.36 16.56
N LEU A 19 -7.22 8.64 15.44
CA LEU A 19 -8.11 7.52 15.16
C LEU A 19 -7.46 6.20 15.55
N ASP A 20 -8.22 5.38 16.26
CA ASP A 20 -7.90 3.98 16.52
C ASP A 20 -8.90 3.09 15.77
N ILE A 21 -8.72 3.01 14.46
CA ILE A 21 -9.58 2.23 13.56
C ILE A 21 -8.74 1.25 12.73
N PRO A 22 -9.31 0.12 12.30
CA PRO A 22 -8.65 -0.80 11.39
C PRO A 22 -8.23 -0.09 10.09
N CYS A 23 -6.98 -0.29 9.68
CA CYS A 23 -6.44 0.25 8.44
C CYS A 23 -5.99 -0.90 7.54
N PHE A 24 -6.57 -0.98 6.33
CA PHE A 24 -6.26 -1.99 5.33
C PHE A 24 -5.44 -1.37 4.20
N LEU A 25 -4.33 -2.03 3.83
CA LEU A 25 -3.38 -1.55 2.83
C LEU A 25 -3.32 -2.56 1.69
N TRP A 26 -3.40 -2.07 0.45
CA TRP A 26 -3.47 -2.90 -0.75
C TRP A 26 -2.27 -2.65 -1.65
N THR A 27 -1.79 -3.71 -2.30
CA THR A 27 -0.81 -3.64 -3.38
C THR A 27 -1.17 -4.59 -4.51
N ASP A 28 -0.95 -4.16 -5.74
CA ASP A 28 -1.09 -4.96 -6.94
C ASP A 28 0.13 -5.85 -7.24
N SER A 29 1.23 -5.61 -6.54
CA SER A 29 2.48 -6.33 -6.70
C SER A 29 2.55 -7.51 -5.73
N LYS A 30 2.40 -8.74 -6.25
CA LYS A 30 2.63 -9.97 -5.46
C LYS A 30 3.99 -9.97 -4.78
N ILE A 31 5.03 -9.53 -5.47
CA ILE A 31 6.40 -9.45 -4.90
C ILE A 31 6.41 -8.53 -3.69
N THR A 32 5.81 -7.34 -3.80
CA THR A 32 5.72 -6.39 -2.69
C THR A 32 4.93 -6.98 -1.53
N TYR A 33 3.78 -7.62 -1.81
CA TYR A 33 2.99 -8.32 -0.80
C TYR A 33 3.80 -9.38 -0.05
N PHE A 34 4.56 -10.23 -0.77
CA PHE A 34 5.43 -11.24 -0.16
C PHE A 34 6.56 -10.63 0.66
N TRP A 35 7.19 -9.55 0.20
CA TRP A 35 8.24 -8.88 0.96
C TRP A 35 7.71 -8.30 2.26
N VAL A 36 6.55 -7.64 2.24
CA VAL A 36 5.95 -7.02 3.42
C VAL A 36 5.57 -8.05 4.49
N ARG A 37 5.10 -9.24 4.08
CA ARG A 37 4.77 -10.33 5.00
C ARG A 37 5.96 -11.24 5.35
N GLY A 38 7.11 -11.02 4.71
CA GLY A 38 8.32 -11.81 4.91
C GLY A 38 9.24 -11.28 6.01
N GLN A 39 10.35 -11.97 6.19
CA GLN A 39 11.43 -11.57 7.12
C GLN A 39 12.40 -10.61 6.40
N PRO A 40 12.55 -9.35 6.84
CA PRO A 40 13.40 -8.36 6.17
C PRO A 40 14.86 -8.78 6.00
N GLU A 41 15.38 -9.57 6.93
CA GLU A 41 16.78 -10.02 7.01
C GLU A 41 17.19 -10.88 5.80
N ARG A 42 16.21 -11.49 5.11
CA ARG A 42 16.43 -12.31 3.92
C ARG A 42 16.63 -11.49 2.65
N PHE A 43 16.42 -10.18 2.69
CA PHE A 43 16.46 -9.32 1.50
C PHE A 43 17.71 -8.43 1.45
N LYS A 44 18.07 -8.00 0.24
CA LYS A 44 19.15 -7.02 0.02
C LYS A 44 18.89 -5.74 0.83
N PRO A 45 19.94 -5.02 1.30
CA PRO A 45 19.80 -3.86 2.19
C PRO A 45 18.74 -2.83 1.77
N PHE A 46 18.65 -2.54 0.47
CA PHE A 46 17.66 -1.62 -0.08
C PHE A 46 16.21 -2.04 0.18
N ILE A 47 15.91 -3.32 0.04
CA ILE A 47 14.57 -3.88 0.29
C ILE A 47 14.37 -4.02 1.80
N LYS A 48 15.34 -4.63 2.50
CA LYS A 48 15.32 -4.83 3.95
C LYS A 48 14.93 -3.54 4.69
N ASN A 49 15.63 -2.44 4.45
CA ASN A 49 15.40 -1.19 5.15
C ASN A 49 13.97 -0.66 4.95
N ARG A 50 13.40 -0.85 3.76
CA ARG A 50 12.01 -0.43 3.45
C ARG A 50 10.99 -1.33 4.12
N ILE A 51 11.21 -2.64 4.10
CA ILE A 51 10.30 -3.59 4.75
C ILE A 51 10.32 -3.38 6.27
N GLN A 52 11.49 -3.18 6.87
CA GLN A 52 11.59 -2.87 8.30
C GLN A 52 10.81 -1.61 8.67
N GLU A 53 10.87 -0.56 7.86
CA GLU A 53 10.08 0.65 8.10
C GLU A 53 8.57 0.40 7.94
N ILE A 54 8.15 -0.31 6.90
CA ILE A 54 6.74 -0.68 6.70
C ILE A 54 6.21 -1.46 7.90
N GLN A 55 6.95 -2.47 8.36
CA GLN A 55 6.56 -3.32 9.49
C GLN A 55 6.58 -2.58 10.84
N LYS A 56 7.39 -1.52 10.96
CA LYS A 56 7.37 -0.62 12.13
C LYS A 56 6.15 0.30 12.15
N LEU A 57 5.68 0.72 10.98
CA LEU A 57 4.56 1.66 10.85
C LEU A 57 3.20 0.96 10.77
N THR A 58 3.16 -0.27 10.27
CA THR A 58 1.94 -1.01 9.96
C THR A 58 2.13 -2.50 10.22
N SER A 59 1.06 -3.19 10.65
CA SER A 59 1.12 -4.64 10.84
C SER A 59 1.20 -5.37 9.48
N PRO A 60 2.07 -6.39 9.30
CA PRO A 60 2.09 -7.22 8.09
C PRO A 60 0.75 -7.89 7.76
N SER A 61 -0.12 -8.07 8.76
CA SER A 61 -1.46 -8.64 8.57
C SER A 61 -2.45 -7.67 7.91
N ASN A 62 -2.17 -6.37 7.95
CA ASN A 62 -3.01 -5.33 7.33
C ASN A 62 -2.75 -5.18 5.83
N TRP A 63 -1.77 -5.91 5.28
CA TRP A 63 -1.38 -5.83 3.89
C TRP A 63 -2.06 -6.94 3.08
N HIS A 64 -2.70 -6.53 1.99
CA HIS A 64 -3.45 -7.38 1.09
C HIS A 64 -2.99 -7.20 -0.35
N HIS A 65 -3.21 -8.22 -1.16
CA HIS A 65 -2.95 -8.18 -2.59
C HIS A 65 -4.26 -8.02 -3.36
N CYS A 66 -4.34 -7.02 -4.24
CA CYS A 66 -5.38 -6.93 -5.27
C CYS A 66 -4.77 -7.26 -6.64
N PRO A 67 -5.49 -7.91 -7.57
CA PRO A 67 -5.02 -7.99 -8.95
C PRO A 67 -4.87 -6.59 -9.57
N GLY A 68 -3.86 -6.36 -10.41
CA GLY A 68 -3.64 -5.05 -11.03
C GLY A 68 -4.83 -4.54 -11.87
N ILE A 69 -5.62 -5.43 -12.48
CA ILE A 69 -6.86 -5.07 -13.21
C ILE A 69 -7.93 -4.52 -12.25
N GLN A 70 -7.86 -4.89 -10.97
CA GLN A 70 -8.77 -4.46 -9.91
C GLN A 70 -8.13 -3.39 -9.01
N ASN A 71 -7.01 -2.79 -9.43
CA ASN A 71 -6.34 -1.74 -8.66
C ASN A 71 -6.86 -0.36 -9.09
N PRO A 72 -7.73 0.30 -8.33
CA PRO A 72 -8.23 1.62 -8.69
C PRO A 72 -7.13 2.69 -8.76
N ALA A 73 -6.01 2.50 -8.04
CA ALA A 73 -4.88 3.42 -8.11
C ALA A 73 -4.20 3.41 -9.49
N ASP A 74 -4.28 2.32 -10.25
CA ASP A 74 -3.76 2.24 -11.62
C ASP A 74 -4.54 3.14 -12.58
N ILE A 75 -5.86 3.27 -12.38
CA ILE A 75 -6.75 4.08 -13.23
C ILE A 75 -6.32 5.54 -13.16
N VAL A 76 -6.11 6.06 -11.95
CA VAL A 76 -5.71 7.46 -11.75
C VAL A 76 -4.24 7.69 -12.09
N SER A 77 -3.34 6.77 -11.75
CA SER A 77 -1.89 6.94 -11.98
C SER A 77 -1.50 6.89 -13.47
N ARG A 78 -2.29 6.26 -14.34
CA ARG A 78 -2.07 6.23 -15.80
C ARG A 78 -2.58 7.48 -16.52
N GLY A 79 -3.30 8.35 -15.83
CA GLY A 79 -3.96 9.50 -16.42
C GLY A 79 -5.26 9.08 -17.11
N VAL A 80 -6.38 9.54 -16.57
CA VAL A 80 -7.71 9.28 -17.11
C VAL A 80 -8.52 10.58 -17.10
N ARG A 81 -9.42 10.75 -18.08
CA ARG A 81 -10.32 11.89 -18.10
C ARG A 81 -11.30 11.80 -16.93
N ILE A 82 -11.57 12.93 -16.28
CA ILE A 82 -12.53 13.02 -15.16
C ILE A 82 -13.90 12.45 -15.54
N SER A 83 -14.38 12.70 -16.77
CA SER A 83 -15.65 12.17 -17.26
C SER A 83 -15.74 10.63 -17.25
N ARG A 84 -14.59 9.95 -17.39
CA ARG A 84 -14.51 8.50 -17.31
C ARG A 84 -14.47 8.02 -15.86
N LEU A 85 -13.79 8.75 -14.97
CA LEU A 85 -13.79 8.46 -13.52
C LEU A 85 -15.19 8.55 -12.91
N LEU A 86 -16.01 9.52 -13.34
CA LEU A 86 -17.37 9.69 -12.83
C LEU A 86 -18.28 8.48 -13.09
N ASN A 87 -17.96 7.65 -14.08
CA ASN A 87 -18.75 6.49 -14.48
C ASN A 87 -17.98 5.17 -14.28
N ASP A 88 -16.82 5.20 -13.61
CA ASP A 88 -16.01 4.01 -13.37
C ASP A 88 -16.51 3.32 -12.10
N THR A 89 -16.80 2.02 -12.17
CA THR A 89 -17.35 1.28 -11.02
C THR A 89 -16.29 0.79 -10.04
N PHE A 90 -15.00 0.92 -10.39
CA PHE A 90 -13.88 0.55 -9.53
C PHE A 90 -13.28 1.73 -8.79
N TRP A 91 -13.45 2.97 -9.27
CA TRP A 91 -13.00 4.21 -8.62
C TRP A 91 -14.10 4.82 -7.74
#